data_AF-A0A836X041-F1
#
_entry.id   AF-A0A836X041-F1
#
_cell.length_a   1.000
_cell.length_b   1.000
_cell.length_c   1.000
_cell.angle_alpha   90.00
_cell.angle_beta   90.00
_cell.angle_gamma   90.00
#
_symmetry.space_group_name_H-M   'P 1'
#
loop_
_entity.id
_entity.type
_entity.pdbx_description
1 polymer ?
#
loop_
_entity_poly.entity_id
_entity_poly.type
_entity_poly.pdbx_seq_one_letter_code
_entity_poly.pdbx_strand_id
1 'polypeptide(L)'
;MEFLVADAYHERHWAGFNKAIESGEVAFDPLLVNLPIKGKGGIISRFPARQTLLRDAFGVSIGVITVFSAACKVGDDNGLPSVFEDVLTG
;
A
#
# COMPACT_ATOMS: atom_id res chain seq x y z
N MET A 1 4.88 -4.77 14.23
CA MET A 1 3.89 -3.86 13.62
C MET A 1 2.86 -4.75 12.96
N GLU A 2 1.62 -4.75 13.45
CA GLU A 2 0.52 -5.45 12.79
C GLU A 2 -0.08 -4.49 11.78
N PHE A 3 0.03 -4.82 10.49
CA PHE A 3 -0.58 -4.05 9.41
C PHE A 3 -1.96 -4.64 9.15
N LEU A 4 -2.94 -4.27 9.98
CA LEU A 4 -4.31 -4.56 9.67
C LEU A 4 -4.81 -3.45 8.74
N VAL A 5 -5.31 -3.83 7.57
CA VAL A 5 -6.07 -2.92 6.73
C VAL A 5 -7.23 -2.41 7.58
N ALA A 6 -7.40 -1.10 7.69
CA ALA A 6 -8.49 -0.57 8.52
C ALA A 6 -9.84 -1.02 7.95
N ASP A 7 -10.82 -1.32 8.82
CA ASP A 7 -12.11 -1.92 8.44
C ASP A 7 -12.81 -1.15 7.31
N ALA A 8 -12.78 0.19 7.36
CA ALA A 8 -13.36 1.05 6.34
C ALA A 8 -12.77 0.86 4.92
N TYR A 9 -11.61 0.22 4.81
CA TYR A 9 -10.89 -0.02 3.57
C TYR A 9 -10.74 -1.50 3.22
N HIS A 10 -11.29 -2.42 4.02
CA HIS A 10 -11.21 -3.87 3.77
C HIS A 10 -11.73 -4.24 2.37
N GLU A 11 -12.94 -3.82 2.02
CA GLU A 11 -13.53 -4.14 0.72
C GLU A 11 -12.73 -3.56 -0.44
N ARG A 12 -12.29 -2.30 -0.31
CA ARG A 12 -11.48 -1.62 -1.33
C ARG A 12 -10.12 -2.27 -1.51
N HIS A 13 -9.49 -2.70 -0.42
CA HIS A 13 -8.25 -3.45 -0.44
C HIS A 13 -8.42 -4.77 -1.19
N TRP A 14 -9.46 -5.54 -0.86
CA TRP A 14 -9.74 -6.82 -1.53
C TRP A 14 -10.12 -6.68 -2.99
N ALA A 15 -10.91 -5.68 -3.35
CA ALA A 15 -11.17 -5.37 -4.75
C ALA A 15 -9.88 -5.03 -5.51
N GLY A 16 -9.00 -4.23 -4.91
CA GLY A 16 -7.70 -3.89 -5.49
C GLY A 16 -6.77 -5.10 -5.65
N PHE A 17 -6.70 -5.96 -4.63
CA PHE A 17 -5.92 -7.20 -4.66
C PHE A 17 -6.43 -8.14 -5.76
N ASN A 18 -7.73 -8.47 -5.77
CA ASN A 18 -8.31 -9.38 -6.76
C ASN A 18 -8.09 -8.87 -8.18
N LYS A 19 -8.31 -7.56 -8.41
CA LYS A 19 -8.03 -6.94 -9.70
C LYS A 19 -6.56 -7.12 -10.12
N ALA A 20 -5.61 -6.96 -9.20
CA ALA A 20 -4.19 -7.11 -9.52
C ALA A 20 -3.78 -8.55 -9.84
N ILE A 21 -4.41 -9.54 -9.18
CA ILE A 21 -4.23 -10.96 -9.49
C ILE A 21 -4.79 -11.28 -10.88
N GLU A 22 -6.00 -10.80 -11.18
CA GLU A 22 -6.68 -11.03 -12.46
C GLU A 22 -5.98 -10.34 -13.64
N SER A 23 -5.57 -9.07 -13.49
CA SER A 23 -4.96 -8.30 -14.58
C SER A 23 -3.47 -8.61 -14.76
N GLY A 24 -2.81 -9.14 -13.74
CA GLY A 24 -1.36 -9.24 -13.73
C GLY A 24 -0.66 -7.87 -13.71
N GLU A 25 -1.34 -6.84 -13.23
CA GLU A 25 -0.82 -5.49 -13.05
C GLU A 25 -1.20 -4.98 -11.65
N VAL A 26 -0.25 -4.43 -10.90
CA VAL A 26 -0.63 -3.60 -9.74
C VAL A 26 -0.85 -2.17 -10.24
N ALA A 27 -1.90 -1.51 -9.73
CA ALA A 27 -2.24 -0.12 -10.08
C ALA A 27 -1.06 0.86 -9.86
N PHE A 28 -0.05 0.43 -9.11
CA PHE A 28 1.15 1.17 -8.78
C PHE A 28 2.44 0.43 -9.19
N ASP A 29 2.50 -0.27 -10.35
CA ASP A 29 3.76 -0.80 -10.91
C ASP A 29 4.28 0.04 -12.09
N PRO A 30 5.53 0.54 -12.07
CA PRO A 30 6.34 0.85 -10.90
C PRO A 30 6.01 2.26 -10.40
N LEU A 31 5.04 2.38 -9.48
CA LEU A 31 4.75 3.63 -8.78
C LEU A 31 5.14 3.49 -7.31
N LEU A 32 6.17 4.24 -6.92
CA LEU A 32 6.52 4.45 -5.53
C LEU A 32 5.50 5.43 -4.94
N VAL A 33 4.88 5.07 -3.82
CA VAL A 33 3.82 5.87 -3.18
C VAL A 33 4.06 6.00 -1.68
N ASN A 34 3.55 7.05 -1.06
CA ASN A 34 3.42 7.13 0.40
C ASN A 34 2.10 6.47 0.83
N LEU A 35 2.18 5.38 1.61
CA LEU A 35 1.02 4.71 2.19
C LEU A 35 0.78 5.16 3.64
N PRO A 36 -0.45 5.52 4.02
CA PRO A 36 -0.79 5.77 5.41
C PRO A 36 -0.90 4.46 6.19
N ILE A 37 -0.14 4.32 7.26
CA ILE A 37 -0.17 3.15 8.14
C ILE A 37 -0.49 3.59 9.56
N LYS A 38 -1.53 2.99 10.12
CA LYS A 38 -1.91 3.18 11.53
C LYS A 38 -1.01 2.32 12.42
N GLY A 39 -0.13 2.97 13.17
CA GLY A 39 0.75 2.30 14.12
C GLY A 39 0.04 1.88 15.41
N LYS A 40 0.77 1.12 16.24
CA LYS A 40 0.34 0.78 17.60
C LYS A 40 0.22 2.06 18.43
N GLY A 41 -1.00 2.43 18.82
CA GLY A 41 -1.30 3.72 19.46
C GLY A 41 -2.20 4.64 18.64
N GLY A 42 -2.58 4.22 17.43
CA GLY A 42 -3.59 4.90 16.61
C GLY A 42 -3.08 6.07 15.77
N ILE A 43 -1.80 6.44 15.92
CA ILE A 43 -1.14 7.44 15.10
C ILE A 43 -0.95 6.91 13.67
N ILE A 44 -1.36 7.70 12.67
CA ILE A 44 -1.13 7.38 11.27
C ILE A 44 0.18 8.04 10.82
N SER A 45 1.07 7.26 10.22
CA SER A 45 2.32 7.75 9.62
C SER A 45 2.39 7.35 8.15
N ARG A 46 3.03 8.19 7.33
CA ARG A 46 3.25 7.91 5.92
C ARG A 46 4.50 7.06 5.75
N PHE A 47 4.42 5.98 4.98
CA PHE A 47 5.54 5.10 4.67
C PHE A 47 5.75 5.06 3.15
N PRO A 48 6.94 5.41 2.64
CA PRO A 48 7.31 5.15 1.26
C PRO A 48 7.23 3.66 1.00
N ALA A 49 6.49 3.27 -0.04
CA ALA A 49 6.24 1.88 -0.34
C ALA A 49 6.30 1.60 -1.84
N ARG A 50 6.67 0.36 -2.17
CA ARG A 50 6.56 -0.22 -3.50
C ARG A 50 5.72 -1.49 -3.42
N GLN A 51 4.86 -1.68 -4.41
CA GLN A 51 4.13 -2.93 -4.62
C GLN A 51 4.70 -3.68 -5.81
N THR A 52 4.73 -5.01 -5.75
CA THR A 52 5.06 -5.85 -6.89
C THR A 52 4.31 -7.17 -6.83
N LEU A 53 4.05 -7.75 -8.00
CA LEU A 53 3.36 -9.03 -8.13
C LEU A 53 4.30 -10.18 -7.84
N LEU A 54 3.82 -11.12 -7.03
CA LEU A 54 4.42 -12.44 -6.92
C LEU A 54 3.86 -13.31 -8.03
N ARG A 55 4.75 -13.87 -8.83
CA ARG A 55 4.39 -14.76 -9.94
C ARG A 55 4.93 -16.16 -9.68
N ASP A 56 4.20 -17.17 -10.13
CA ASP A 56 4.67 -18.55 -10.15
C ASP A 56 5.71 -18.78 -11.26
N ALA A 57 6.19 -20.02 -11.41
CA ALA A 57 7.18 -20.39 -12.41
C ALA A 57 6.68 -20.24 -13.87
N PHE A 58 5.37 -20.08 -14.09
CA PHE A 58 4.74 -19.89 -15.39
C PHE A 58 4.37 -18.42 -15.65
N GLY A 59 4.69 -17.51 -14.73
CA GLY A 59 4.39 -16.09 -14.85
C GLY A 59 2.98 -15.70 -14.41
N VAL A 60 2.20 -16.61 -13.83
CA VAL A 60 0.85 -16.33 -13.32
C VAL A 60 0.96 -15.58 -12.01
N SER A 61 0.22 -14.48 -11.87
CA SER A 61 0.15 -13.72 -10.62
C SER A 61 -0.56 -14.52 -9.53
N ILE A 62 0.12 -14.73 -8.40
CA ILE A 62 -0.39 -15.50 -7.25
C ILE A 62 -0.45 -14.68 -5.96
N GLY A 63 0.09 -13.45 -5.98
CA GLY A 63 0.09 -12.57 -4.83
C GLY A 63 0.63 -11.19 -5.14
N VAL A 64 0.61 -10.33 -4.13
CA VAL A 64 1.22 -9.00 -4.14
C VAL A 64 2.06 -8.86 -2.88
N ILE A 65 3.29 -8.37 -3.01
CA ILE A 65 4.11 -7.96 -1.88
C ILE A 65 4.22 -6.44 -1.85
N THR A 66 4.11 -5.87 -0.65
CA THR A 66 4.37 -4.45 -0.41
C THR A 66 5.64 -4.32 0.42
N VAL A 67 6.63 -3.59 -0.08
CA VAL A 67 7.89 -3.30 0.60
C VAL A 67 7.85 -1.86 1.10
N PHE A 68 8.10 -1.65 2.38
CA PHE A 68 8.08 -0.34 3.04
C PHE A 68 9.49 0.11 3.40
N SER A 69 9.74 1.42 3.28
CA SER A 69 10.88 2.10 3.89
C SER A 69 10.55 2.54 5.32
N ALA A 70 11.46 3.29 5.96
CA ALA A 70 11.17 3.98 7.21
C ALA A 70 10.06 5.03 7.03
N ALA A 71 9.33 5.32 8.11
CA ALA A 71 8.29 6.35 8.10
C ALA A 71 8.87 7.72 7.69
N CYS A 72 8.11 8.47 6.89
CA CYS A 72 8.40 9.89 6.64
C CYS A 72 8.29 10.67 7.95
N LYS A 73 9.09 11.72 8.13
CA LYS A 73 8.82 12.66 9.21
C LYS A 73 7.57 13.46 8.87
N VAL A 74 6.84 13.88 9.90
CA VAL A 74 5.66 14.73 9.71
C VAL A 74 6.11 16.03 9.05
N GLY A 75 5.53 16.34 7.88
CA GLY A 75 5.88 17.51 7.08
C GLY A 75 6.97 17.30 6.04
N ASP A 76 7.57 16.11 5.93
CA ASP A 76 8.52 15.80 4.84
C ASP A 76 7.79 15.69 3.50
N ASP A 77 8.27 16.44 2.50
CA ASP A 77 8.01 16.18 1.09
C ASP A 77 9.17 15.36 0.52
N ASN A 78 8.91 14.07 0.30
CA ASN A 78 9.88 13.14 -0.27
C ASN A 78 9.69 12.95 -1.79
N GLY A 79 8.86 13.77 -2.44
CA GLY A 79 8.57 13.69 -3.87
C GLY A 79 7.71 12.50 -4.29
N LEU A 80 7.19 11.69 -3.34
CA LEU A 80 6.30 10.58 -3.65
C LEU A 80 4.83 10.98 -3.47
N PRO A 81 3.94 10.56 -4.39
CA PRO A 81 2.52 10.80 -4.25
C PRO A 81 1.98 10.15 -2.97
N SER A 82 1.17 10.90 -2.21
CA SER A 82 0.44 10.36 -1.06
C SER A 82 -0.92 9.89 -1.53
N VAL A 83 -1.16 8.59 -1.43
CA VAL A 83 -2.44 7.99 -1.77
C VAL A 83 -3.29 7.86 -0.51
N PHE A 84 -4.61 7.99 -0.67
CA PHE A 84 -5.57 7.91 0.43
C PHE A 84 -5.38 9.01 1.51
N GLU A 85 -5.18 10.26 1.09
CA GLU A 85 -5.04 11.39 2.04
C GLU A 85 -6.27 11.61 2.92
N ASP A 86 -7.44 11.16 2.46
CA ASP A 86 -8.69 11.15 3.24
C ASP A 86 -8.55 10.41 4.58
N VAL A 87 -7.66 9.41 4.64
CA VAL A 87 -7.38 8.63 5.85
C VAL A 87 -6.70 9.47 6.94
N LEU A 88 -6.02 10.56 6.58
CA LEU A 88 -5.28 11.39 7.54
C LEU A 88 -6.16 12.38 8.30
N THR A 89 -7.40 12.59 7.85
CA THR A 89 -8.34 13.58 8.40
C THR A 89 -9.49 12.97 9.20
N GLY A 90 -9.52 11.64 9.35
CA GLY A 90 -10.56 10.87 10.06
C GLY A 90 -10.18 10.43 11.46
#